data_AF-A0A2H4I856-F1
#
_entry.id   AF-A0A2H4I856-F1
#
_cell.length_a   1.000
_cell.length_b   1.000
_cell.length_c   1.000
_cell.angle_alpha   90.00
_cell.angle_beta   90.00
_cell.angle_gamma   90.00
#
_symmetry.space_group_name_H-M   'P 1'
#
loop_
_entity.id
_entity.type
_entity.pdbx_description
1 polymer ?
#
loop_
_entity_poly.entity_id
_entity_poly.type
_entity_poly.pdbx_seq_one_letter_code
_entity_poly.pdbx_strand_id
1 'polypeptide(L)'
;MEDLWGVGRKLTQRLALHGVRTVQDLRVAHAPTLRAEFGVGMEKTQRELQETPCIELQEVQPDRQQIISSRSFGSMVTDLPALKDALSTFVANACAKLRAQDSHASVIQVFLQTNRFRQDLPSTCPAWPLP
;
A
#
# COMPACT_ATOMS: atom_id res chain seq x y z
N MET A 1 -9.96 -18.58 3.45
CA MET A 1 -9.15 -17.71 2.56
C MET A 1 -8.30 -16.71 3.34
N GLU A 2 -8.65 -16.40 4.60
CA GLU A 2 -7.94 -15.43 5.44
C GLU A 2 -6.52 -15.86 5.83
N ASP A 3 -6.20 -17.16 5.76
CA ASP A 3 -4.86 -17.70 6.05
C ASP A 3 -3.86 -17.51 4.90
N LEU A 4 -4.30 -17.05 3.72
CA LEU A 4 -3.43 -16.80 2.59
C LEU A 4 -2.84 -15.38 2.67
N TRP A 5 -1.52 -15.32 2.88
CA TRP A 5 -0.80 -14.06 2.83
C TRP A 5 -0.96 -13.39 1.45
N GLY A 6 -1.31 -12.11 1.44
CA GLY A 6 -1.57 -11.35 0.21
C GLY A 6 -3.03 -11.40 -0.28
N VAL A 7 -3.90 -12.25 0.27
CA VAL A 7 -5.33 -12.30 -0.10
C VAL A 7 -6.19 -11.58 0.95
N GLY A 8 -6.43 -10.28 0.72
CA GLY A 8 -7.24 -9.45 1.61
C GLY A 8 -8.76 -9.62 1.45
N ARG A 9 -9.53 -8.93 2.30
CA ARG A 9 -11.01 -8.99 2.34
C ARG A 9 -11.69 -8.69 1.01
N LYS A 10 -11.28 -7.62 0.31
CA LYS A 10 -11.83 -7.25 -1.00
C LYS A 10 -11.58 -8.33 -2.05
N LEU A 11 -10.39 -8.93 -2.03
CA LEU A 11 -10.00 -9.96 -2.98
C LEU A 11 -10.75 -11.27 -2.71
N THR A 12 -10.91 -11.63 -1.44
CA THR A 12 -11.73 -12.78 -1.00
C THR A 12 -13.18 -12.64 -1.46
N GLN A 13 -13.79 -11.46 -1.29
CA GLN A 13 -15.16 -11.20 -1.78
C GLN A 13 -15.26 -11.35 -3.29
N ARG A 14 -14.29 -10.81 -4.03
CA ARG A 14 -14.29 -10.90 -5.50
C ARG A 14 -14.08 -12.35 -5.96
N LEU A 15 -13.15 -13.09 -5.37
CA LEU A 15 -12.94 -14.52 -5.63
C LEU A 15 -14.20 -15.35 -5.39
N ALA A 16 -14.95 -15.05 -4.32
CA ALA A 16 -16.20 -15.72 -4.02
C ALA A 16 -17.29 -15.51 -5.09
N LEU A 17 -17.28 -14.38 -5.81
CA LEU A 17 -18.16 -14.14 -6.96
C LEU A 17 -17.79 -15.02 -8.18
N HIS A 18 -16.53 -15.41 -8.29
CA HIS A 18 -16.05 -16.34 -9.32
C HIS A 18 -16.08 -17.81 -8.85
N GLY A 19 -16.81 -18.11 -7.77
CA GLY A 19 -16.97 -19.47 -7.24
C GLY A 19 -15.79 -20.00 -6.42
N VAL A 20 -14.76 -19.17 -6.17
CA VAL A 20 -13.58 -19.56 -5.40
C VAL A 20 -13.76 -19.11 -3.95
N ARG A 21 -14.12 -20.03 -3.06
CA ARG A 21 -14.42 -19.72 -1.64
C ARG A 21 -13.41 -20.31 -0.68
N THR A 22 -12.78 -21.42 -1.07
CA THR A 22 -11.79 -22.13 -0.27
C THR A 22 -10.39 -22.04 -0.90
N VAL A 23 -9.37 -22.35 -0.11
CA VAL A 23 -7.98 -22.47 -0.61
C VAL A 23 -7.88 -23.61 -1.64
N GLN A 24 -8.65 -24.68 -1.43
CA GLN A 24 -8.72 -25.79 -2.37
C GLN A 24 -9.31 -25.36 -3.71
N ASP A 25 -10.38 -24.57 -3.71
CA ASP A 25 -10.99 -24.01 -4.93
C ASP A 25 -9.96 -23.18 -5.69
N LEU A 26 -9.16 -22.37 -4.96
CA LEU A 26 -8.11 -21.55 -5.56
C LEU A 26 -7.02 -22.43 -6.18
N ARG A 27 -6.61 -23.50 -5.49
CA ARG A 27 -5.60 -24.46 -5.97
C ARG A 27 -6.00 -25.12 -7.29
N VAL A 28 -7.29 -25.45 -7.47
CA VAL A 28 -7.81 -26.13 -8.67
C VAL A 28 -8.38 -25.18 -9.72
N ALA A 29 -8.44 -23.87 -9.45
CA ALA A 29 -8.97 -22.90 -10.38
C ALA A 29 -8.09 -22.77 -11.64
N HIS A 30 -8.72 -22.41 -12.76
CA HIS A 30 -8.06 -22.28 -14.05
C HIS A 30 -7.09 -21.09 -14.04
N ALA A 31 -5.78 -21.37 -14.06
CA ALA A 31 -4.72 -20.37 -13.91
C ALA A 31 -4.77 -19.22 -14.94
N PRO A 32 -5.03 -19.44 -16.24
CA PRO A 32 -5.20 -18.35 -17.20
C PRO A 32 -6.34 -17.39 -16.85
N THR A 33 -7.45 -17.92 -16.32
CA THR A 33 -8.59 -17.09 -15.89
C THR A 33 -8.23 -16.27 -14.65
N LEU A 34 -7.52 -16.87 -13.68
CA LEU A 34 -7.03 -16.14 -12.51
C LEU A 34 -6.08 -15.01 -12.90
N ARG A 35 -5.15 -15.26 -13.84
CA ARG A 35 -4.23 -14.24 -14.36
C ARG A 35 -4.98 -13.09 -15.03
N ALA A 36 -5.98 -13.40 -15.86
CA ALA A 36 -6.75 -12.38 -16.57
C ALA A 36 -7.57 -11.49 -15.61
N GLU A 37 -8.18 -12.08 -14.58
CA GLU A 37 -9.08 -11.36 -13.67
C GLU A 37 -8.34 -10.66 -12.51
N PHE A 38 -7.32 -11.31 -11.95
CA PHE A 38 -6.67 -10.89 -10.70
C PHE A 38 -5.18 -10.57 -10.86
N GLY A 39 -4.61 -10.82 -12.04
CA GLY A 39 -3.21 -10.55 -12.35
C GLY A 39 -2.24 -11.66 -11.92
N VAL A 40 -0.96 -11.39 -12.17
CA VAL A 40 0.13 -12.38 -12.02
C VAL A 40 0.37 -12.81 -10.57
N GLY A 41 0.06 -11.95 -9.59
CA GLY A 41 0.22 -12.29 -8.18
C GLY A 41 -0.70 -13.44 -7.75
N MET A 42 -1.94 -13.44 -8.23
CA MET A 42 -2.91 -14.50 -7.93
C MET A 42 -2.52 -15.83 -8.59
N GLU A 43 -2.07 -15.77 -9.84
CA GLU A 43 -1.55 -16.95 -10.55
C GLU A 43 -0.36 -17.58 -9.80
N LYS A 44 0.62 -16.77 -9.38
CA LYS A 44 1.77 -17.25 -8.59
C LYS A 44 1.34 -17.89 -7.27
N THR A 45 0.39 -17.27 -6.57
CA THR A 45 -0.16 -17.81 -5.31
C THR A 45 -0.83 -19.17 -5.54
N GLN A 46 -1.59 -19.31 -6.62
CA GLN A 46 -2.22 -20.58 -6.99
C GLN A 46 -1.20 -21.67 -7.34
N ARG A 47 -0.12 -21.34 -8.06
CA ARG A 47 0.96 -22.27 -8.40
C ARG A 47 1.76 -22.70 -7.17
N GLU A 48 2.00 -21.80 -6.23
CA GLU A 48 2.62 -22.12 -4.93
C GLU A 48 1.79 -23.16 -4.15
N LEU A 49 0.45 -23.01 -4.16
CA LEU A 49 -0.47 -23.99 -3.57
C LEU A 49 -0.45 -25.36 -4.28
N GLN A 50 0.07 -25.40 -5.51
CA GLN A 50 0.35 -26.64 -6.26
C GLN A 50 1.81 -27.09 -6.09
N GLU A 51 2.49 -26.65 -5.03
CA GLU A 51 3.88 -27.01 -4.70
C GLU A 51 4.89 -26.55 -5.76
N THR A 52 4.52 -25.59 -6.61
CA THR A 52 5.44 -24.96 -7.56
C THR A 52 5.97 -23.66 -6.96
N PRO A 53 7.24 -23.61 -6.52
CA PRO A 53 7.81 -22.41 -5.92
C PRO A 53 7.86 -21.28 -6.95
N CYS A 54 7.07 -20.23 -6.73
CA CYS A 54 6.90 -19.09 -7.62
C CYS A 54 7.21 -17.74 -6.95
N ILE A 55 7.25 -17.72 -5.61
CA ILE A 55 7.51 -16.53 -4.81
C ILE A 55 8.87 -16.70 -4.15
N GLU A 56 9.86 -15.96 -4.64
CA GLU A 56 11.20 -15.98 -4.05
C GLU A 56 11.18 -15.31 -2.66
N LEU A 57 11.80 -15.97 -1.70
CA LEU A 57 12.01 -15.39 -0.38
C LEU A 57 13.13 -14.35 -0.48
N GLN A 58 12.79 -13.08 -0.28
CA GLN A 58 13.77 -12.00 -0.33
C GLN A 58 14.50 -11.90 1.01
N GLU A 59 15.75 -12.37 1.08
CA GLU A 59 16.56 -12.40 2.31
C GLU A 59 16.99 -11.00 2.76
N VAL A 60 17.20 -10.09 1.81
CA VAL A 60 17.54 -8.69 2.07
C VAL A 60 16.44 -7.80 1.50
N GLN A 61 15.81 -7.00 2.36
CA GLN A 61 14.84 -6.03 1.88
C GLN A 61 15.57 -4.97 1.05
N PRO A 62 15.14 -4.72 -0.20
CA PRO A 62 15.75 -3.69 -1.00
C PRO A 62 15.54 -2.32 -0.35
N ASP A 63 16.45 -1.40 -0.67
CA ASP A 63 16.34 -0.02 -0.25
C ASP A 63 15.00 0.58 -0.64
N ARG A 64 14.39 1.30 0.31
CA ARG A 64 13.10 1.93 0.11
C ARG A 64 13.22 2.94 -1.03
N GLN A 65 12.44 2.72 -2.07
CA GLN A 65 12.29 3.65 -3.20
C GLN A 65 11.49 4.90 -2.83
N GLN A 66 10.75 4.85 -1.72
CA GLN A 66 9.96 5.97 -1.20
C GLN A 66 10.07 6.01 0.32
N ILE A 67 10.36 7.21 0.85
CA ILE A 67 10.42 7.45 2.29
C ILE A 67 9.30 8.42 2.66
N ILE A 68 8.33 7.91 3.41
CA ILE A 68 7.16 8.68 3.82
C ILE A 68 7.20 8.91 5.33
N SER A 69 6.94 10.14 5.73
CA SER A 69 6.68 10.51 7.12
C SER A 69 5.37 11.27 7.17
N SER A 70 4.27 10.57 7.49
CA SER A 70 2.94 11.16 7.64
C SER A 70 2.30 10.66 8.92
N ARG A 71 1.49 11.50 9.55
CA ARG A 71 0.62 11.12 10.67
C ARG A 71 -0.70 11.84 10.57
N SER A 72 -1.76 11.18 11.03
CA SER A 72 -3.05 11.83 11.25
C SER A 72 -2.98 12.72 12.48
N PHE A 73 -3.59 13.90 12.41
CA PHE A 73 -3.76 14.78 13.55
C PHE A 73 -4.88 14.27 14.46
N GLY A 74 -4.76 14.46 15.78
CA GLY A 74 -5.79 14.08 16.75
C GLY A 74 -7.08 14.90 16.63
N SER A 75 -6.97 16.11 16.06
CA SER A 75 -8.08 16.99 15.72
C SER A 75 -7.83 17.64 14.36
N MET A 76 -8.86 18.25 13.78
CA MET A 76 -8.73 18.99 12.53
C MET A 76 -7.84 20.22 12.76
N VAL A 77 -6.77 20.34 11.98
CA VAL A 77 -5.89 21.52 11.98
C VAL A 77 -6.41 22.50 10.94
N THR A 78 -6.72 23.71 11.37
CA THR A 78 -7.23 24.78 10.50
C THR A 78 -6.28 25.98 10.45
N ASP A 79 -5.29 26.03 11.32
CA ASP A 79 -4.34 27.12 11.41
C ASP A 79 -3.06 26.81 10.60
N LEU A 80 -2.61 27.82 9.85
CA LEU A 80 -1.43 27.71 9.00
C LEU A 80 -0.12 27.50 9.81
N PRO A 81 0.10 28.15 10.98
CA PRO A 81 1.31 27.94 11.76
C PRO A 81 1.50 26.49 12.23
N ALA A 82 0.50 25.86 12.85
CA ALA A 82 0.61 24.47 13.28
C ALA A 82 0.83 23.53 12.11
N LEU A 83 0.23 23.82 10.95
CA LEU A 83 0.47 23.03 9.75
C LEU A 83 1.92 23.13 9.26
N LYS A 84 2.52 24.33 9.29
CA LYS A 84 3.93 24.53 8.94
C LYS A 84 4.86 23.79 9.90
N ASP A 85 4.60 23.88 11.21
CA ASP A 85 5.41 23.19 12.23
C ASP A 85 5.36 21.67 12.06
N ALA A 86 4.16 21.13 11.80
CA ALA A 86 3.98 19.72 11.51
C ALA A 86 4.72 19.30 10.23
N LEU A 87 4.62 20.10 9.16
CA LEU A 87 5.33 19.85 7.92
C LEU A 87 6.85 19.81 8.13
N SER A 88 7.42 20.81 8.82
CA SER A 88 8.85 20.84 9.13
C SER A 88 9.31 19.61 9.91
N THR A 89 8.51 19.17 10.88
CA THR A 89 8.78 17.96 11.65
C THR A 89 8.76 16.70 10.78
N PHE A 90 7.77 16.57 9.89
CA PHE A 90 7.67 15.42 8.99
C PHE A 90 8.80 15.39 7.96
N VAL A 91 9.18 16.53 7.40
CA VAL A 91 10.31 16.64 6.48
C VAL A 91 11.61 16.28 7.19
N ALA A 92 11.86 16.81 8.39
CA ALA A 92 13.05 16.48 9.17
C ALA A 92 13.17 14.96 9.44
N ASN A 93 12.06 14.32 9.81
CA ASN A 93 12.01 12.88 10.03
C ASN A 93 12.22 12.06 8.75
N ALA A 94 11.66 12.49 7.62
CA ALA A 94 11.88 11.84 6.32
C ALA A 94 13.36 11.96 5.90
N CYS A 95 13.96 13.15 6.06
CA CYS A 95 15.37 13.38 5.77
C CYS A 95 16.31 12.57 6.69
N ALA A 96 15.96 12.40 7.97
CA ALA A 96 16.72 11.55 8.88
C ALA A 96 16.72 10.08 8.41
N LYS A 97 15.56 9.56 7.99
CA LYS A 97 15.43 8.21 7.42
C LYS A 97 16.18 8.05 6.10
N LEU A 98 16.16 9.09 5.26
CA LEU A 98 16.87 9.10 3.97
C LEU A 98 18.39 9.03 4.18
N ARG A 99 18.93 9.84 5.09
CA ARG A 99 20.35 9.81 5.45
C ARG A 99 20.77 8.50 6.10
N ALA A 100 19.94 7.92 6.95
CA ALA A 100 20.22 6.62 7.56
C ALA A 100 20.27 5.46 6.53
N GLN A 101 19.64 5.64 5.37
CA GLN A 101 19.69 4.72 4.24
C GLN A 101 20.79 5.08 3.22
N ASP A 102 21.60 6.10 3.51
CA ASP A 102 22.66 6.61 2.61
C ASP A 102 22.20 6.85 1.16
N SER A 103 20.97 7.37 1.01
CA SER A 103 20.31 7.59 -0.28
C SER A 103 20.04 9.07 -0.54
N HIS A 104 19.82 9.42 -1.81
CA HIS A 104 19.37 10.74 -2.23
C HIS A 104 17.92 10.70 -2.75
N ALA A 105 17.17 11.77 -2.53
CA ALA A 105 15.82 11.92 -3.09
C ALA A 105 15.88 12.84 -4.32
N SER A 106 15.21 12.45 -5.40
CA SER A 106 15.09 13.25 -6.61
C SER A 106 13.91 14.24 -6.57
N VAL A 107 12.90 13.97 -5.72
CA VAL A 107 11.68 14.77 -5.59
C VAL A 107 11.19 14.66 -4.15
N ILE A 108 10.68 15.77 -3.59
CA ILE A 108 9.94 15.78 -2.32
C ILE A 108 8.46 16.00 -2.63
N GLN A 109 7.59 15.05 -2.27
CA GLN A 109 6.15 15.20 -2.44
C GLN A 109 5.46 15.49 -1.11
N VAL A 110 4.71 16.60 -1.05
CA VAL A 110 3.87 16.96 0.10
C VAL A 110 2.41 16.74 -0.27
N PHE A 111 1.68 16.02 0.58
CA PHE A 111 0.24 15.85 0.42
C PHE A 111 -0.51 16.22 1.68
N LEU A 112 -1.71 16.75 1.50
CA LEU A 112 -2.64 17.07 2.57
C LEU A 112 -3.87 16.21 2.42
N GLN A 113 -4.39 15.68 3.52
CA GLN A 113 -5.60 14.88 3.51
C GLN A 113 -6.62 15.49 4.46
N THR A 114 -7.79 15.82 3.92
CA THR A 114 -8.93 16.29 4.70
C THR A 114 -9.67 15.11 5.34
N ASN A 115 -10.53 15.40 6.32
CA ASN A 115 -11.25 14.37 7.05
C ASN A 115 -12.29 13.64 6.17
N ARG A 116 -11.92 12.46 5.66
CA ARG A 116 -12.77 11.61 4.82
C ARG A 116 -14.04 11.07 5.50
N PHE A 117 -14.16 11.15 6.81
CA PHE A 117 -15.32 10.66 7.56
C PHE A 117 -16.40 11.74 7.72
N ARG A 118 -16.07 13.00 7.41
CA ARG A 118 -17.04 14.09 7.32
C ARG A 118 -17.64 14.14 5.93
N GLN A 119 -18.94 13.88 5.84
CA GLN A 119 -19.69 13.93 4.58
C GLN A 119 -20.16 15.36 4.24
N ASP A 120 -20.07 16.27 5.22
CA ASP A 120 -20.48 17.67 5.10
C ASP A 120 -19.43 18.57 4.42
N LEU A 121 -18.19 18.09 4.26
CA LEU A 121 -17.11 18.81 3.59
C LEU A 121 -16.52 17.97 2.45
N PRO A 122 -16.04 18.60 1.36
CA PRO A 122 -15.33 17.89 0.30
C PRO A 122 -14.07 17.18 0.83
N SER A 123 -13.99 15.87 0.61
CA SER A 123 -12.80 15.07 0.93
C SER A 123 -11.77 15.21 -0.19
N THR A 124 -10.91 16.22 -0.10
CA THR A 124 -9.81 16.45 -1.05
C THR A 124 -8.47 15.99 -0.49
N CYS A 125 -7.63 15.42 -1.37
CA CYS A 125 -6.25 15.04 -1.07
C CYS A 125 -5.27 15.66 -2.08
N PRO A 126 -5.00 16.98 -2.04
CA PRO A 126 -4.05 17.56 -2.97
C PRO A 126 -2.62 17.10 -2.64
N ALA A 127 -1.82 16.89 -3.69
CA ALA A 127 -0.42 16.54 -3.58
C ALA A 127 0.41 17.42 -4.52
N TRP A 128 1.51 17.94 -4.01
CA TRP A 128 2.42 18.81 -4.73
C TRP A 128 3.84 18.24 -4.73
N PRO A 129 4.44 18.00 -5.90
CA PRO A 129 5.86 17.72 -6.00
C PRO A 129 6.66 19.01 -5.86
N LEU A 130 7.70 18.95 -5.04
CA LEU A 130 8.71 19.97 -4.86
C LEU A 130 10.04 19.42 -5.42
N PRO A 131 10.77 20.21 -6.21
CA PRO A 131 12.09 19.82 -6.70
C PRO A 131 13.11 19.70 -5.56
#